data_AF-A0A0F9FA36-F1
#
_entry.id   AF-A0A0F9FA36-F1
#
_cell.length_a   1.000
_cell.length_b   1.000
_cell.length_c   1.000
_cell.angle_alpha   90.00
_cell.angle_beta   90.00
_cell.angle_gamma   90.00
#
_symmetry.space_group_name_H-M   'P 1'
#
loop_
_entity.id
_entity.type
_entity.pdbx_description
1 polymer ?
#
loop_
_entity_poly.entity_id
_entity_poly.type
_entity_poly.pdbx_seq_one_letter_code
_entity_poly.pdbx_strand_id
1 'polypeptide(L)' 'DKTGYCPKKSREKTDKIYTSLLEIYKIADQNDISTNRAAIKLAQFKMKAGIGKRKSNLYFHH' A
#
# COMPACT_ATOMS: atom_id res chain seq x y z
N ASP A 1 4.87 18.54 16.72
CA ASP A 1 3.57 18.43 16.05
C ASP A 1 2.49 17.86 16.95
N LYS A 2 1.45 18.66 17.22
CA LYS A 2 0.34 18.37 18.15
C LYS A 2 -0.74 17.43 17.57
N THR A 3 -0.47 16.70 16.50
CA THR A 3 -1.48 15.82 15.89
C THR A 3 -1.01 14.38 15.94
N GLY A 4 -1.24 13.74 17.08
CA GLY A 4 -1.11 12.30 17.26
C GLY A 4 -2.16 11.54 16.44
N TYR A 5 -2.76 10.52 17.04
CA TYR A 5 -3.79 9.72 16.37
C TYR A 5 -4.93 10.58 15.78
N CYS A 6 -5.32 10.31 14.54
CA CYS A 6 -6.43 10.95 13.86
C CYS A 6 -7.37 9.89 13.28
N PRO A 7 -8.56 9.67 13.86
CA PRO A 7 -9.44 8.58 13.45
C PRO A 7 -9.94 8.71 12.01
N LYS A 8 -10.15 9.94 11.54
CA LYS A 8 -10.56 10.21 10.14
C LYS A 8 -9.49 9.73 9.15
N LYS A 9 -8.23 10.16 9.35
CA LYS A 9 -7.10 9.73 8.51
C LYS A 9 -6.89 8.21 8.53
N SER A 10 -7.10 7.57 9.69
CA SER A 10 -6.99 6.12 9.79
C SER A 10 -8.09 5.41 9.01
N ARG A 11 -9.35 5.86 9.11
CA ARG A 11 -10.47 5.32 8.33
C ARG A 11 -10.27 5.51 6.83
N GLU A 12 -9.91 6.72 6.40
CA GLU A 12 -9.61 7.02 4.99
C GLU A 12 -8.48 6.14 4.42
N LYS A 13 -7.51 5.73 5.25
CA LYS A 13 -6.49 4.76 4.85
C LYS A 13 -7.05 3.35 4.74
N THR A 14 -7.90 2.92 5.67
CA THR A 14 -8.57 1.63 5.62
C THR A 14 -9.47 1.50 4.39
N ASP A 15 -10.15 2.57 3.99
CA ASP A 15 -11.02 2.55 2.79
C ASP A 15 -10.25 2.19 1.50
N LYS A 16 -8.94 2.50 1.44
CA LYS A 16 -8.08 2.14 0.30
C LYS A 16 -7.80 0.64 0.17
N ILE A 17 -8.18 -0.17 1.17
CA ILE A 17 -8.13 -1.64 1.06
C ILE A 17 -9.05 -2.11 -0.07
N TYR A 18 -10.23 -1.50 -0.23
CA TYR A 18 -11.16 -1.83 -1.31
C TYR A 18 -10.50 -1.66 -2.69
N THR A 19 -9.88 -0.52 -2.94
CA THR A 19 -9.14 -0.26 -4.19
C THR A 19 -8.00 -1.26 -4.40
N SER A 20 -7.30 -1.63 -3.33
CA SER A 20 -6.21 -2.60 -3.41
C SER A 20 -6.70 -4.00 -3.79
N LEU A 21 -7.88 -4.41 -3.29
CA LEU A 21 -8.50 -5.68 -3.67
C LEU A 21 -8.90 -5.70 -5.15
N LEU A 22 -9.49 -4.61 -5.65
CA LEU A 22 -9.82 -4.49 -7.08
C LEU A 22 -8.58 -4.59 -7.97
N GLU A 23 -7.46 -3.98 -7.57
CA GLU A 23 -6.19 -4.07 -8.28
C GLU A 23 -5.66 -5.51 -8.31
N ILE A 24 -5.77 -6.24 -7.19
CA ILE A 24 -5.38 -7.65 -7.11
C ILE A 24 -6.23 -8.53 -8.03
N TYR A 25 -7.56 -8.37 -8.02
CA TYR A 25 -8.44 -9.14 -8.89
C TYR A 25 -8.19 -8.86 -10.37
N LYS A 26 -7.98 -7.59 -10.73
CA LYS A 26 -7.63 -7.20 -12.09
C LYS A 26 -6.32 -7.85 -12.55
N ILE A 27 -5.29 -7.84 -11.71
CA ILE A 27 -4.00 -8.48 -12.03
C ILE A 27 -4.17 -10.00 -12.15
N ALA A 28 -4.93 -10.62 -11.26
CA ALA A 28 -5.20 -12.06 -11.27
C ALA A 28 -5.86 -12.49 -12.59
N ASP A 29 -6.92 -11.79 -12.99
CA ASP A 29 -7.67 -12.03 -14.22
C ASP A 29 -6.81 -11.81 -15.48
N GLN A 30 -6.11 -10.68 -15.56
CA GLN A 30 -5.27 -10.35 -16.72
C GLN A 30 -4.07 -11.28 -16.93
N ASN A 31 -3.63 -11.98 -15.90
CA ASN A 31 -2.42 -12.81 -15.95
C ASN A 31 -2.71 -14.30 -15.74
N ASP A 32 -3.98 -14.69 -15.61
CA ASP A 32 -4.42 -16.05 -15.28
C ASP A 32 -3.64 -16.65 -14.08
N ILE A 33 -3.62 -15.90 -12.97
CA ILE A 33 -2.95 -16.33 -11.73
C ILE A 33 -3.86 -16.21 -10.53
N SER A 34 -3.54 -16.96 -9.47
CA SER A 34 -4.25 -16.82 -8.19
C SER A 34 -4.09 -15.41 -7.60
N THR A 35 -5.14 -14.95 -6.90
CA THR A 35 -5.16 -13.65 -6.21
C THR A 35 -4.02 -13.49 -5.21
N ASN A 36 -3.64 -14.57 -4.53
CA ASN A 36 -2.47 -14.58 -3.64
C ASN A 36 -1.19 -14.23 -4.40
N ARG A 37 -0.94 -14.89 -5.55
CA ARG A 37 0.22 -14.60 -6.39
C ARG A 37 0.17 -13.18 -6.97
N ALA A 38 -1.00 -12.71 -7.36
CA ALA A 38 -1.20 -11.33 -7.81
C ALA A 38 -0.88 -10.31 -6.71
N ALA A 39 -1.30 -10.55 -5.46
CA ALA A 39 -0.99 -9.70 -4.31
C ALA A 39 0.51 -9.61 -4.03
N ILE A 40 1.22 -10.74 -4.08
CA ILE A 40 2.69 -10.77 -3.93
C ILE A 40 3.36 -9.96 -5.05
N LYS A 41 2.96 -10.17 -6.31
CA LYS A 41 3.50 -9.41 -7.45
C LYS A 41 3.25 -7.90 -7.30
N LEU A 42 2.04 -7.51 -6.88
CA LEU A 42 1.68 -6.10 -6.66
C LEU A 42 2.53 -5.46 -5.55
N ALA A 43 2.76 -6.19 -4.45
CA ALA A 43 3.62 -5.72 -3.37
C ALA A 43 5.07 -5.52 -3.84
N GLN A 44 5.63 -6.50 -4.57
CA GLN A 44 6.97 -6.42 -5.15
C GLN A 44 7.12 -5.23 -6.11
N PHE A 45 6.12 -5.00 -6.96
CA PHE A 45 6.08 -3.84 -7.85
C PHE A 45 6.11 -2.53 -7.07
N LYS A 46 5.24 -2.37 -6.06
CA LYS A 46 5.19 -1.16 -5.22
C LYS A 46 6.52 -0.91 -4.51
N MET A 47 7.16 -1.96 -3.99
CA MET A 47 8.47 -1.87 -3.34
C MET A 47 9.58 -1.43 -4.30
N LYS A 48 9.59 -1.98 -5.53
CA LYS A 48 10.59 -1.64 -6.57
C LYS A 48 10.40 -0.22 -7.09
N ALA A 49 9.16 0.20 -7.28
CA ALA A 49 8.80 1.56 -7.71
C ALA A 49 8.94 2.61 -6.59
N GLY A 50 9.27 2.22 -5.36
CA GLY A 50 9.38 3.12 -4.22
C GLY A 50 8.04 3.69 -3.74
N ILE A 51 6.92 3.09 -4.15
CA ILE A 51 5.58 3.51 -3.74
C ILE A 51 5.41 3.26 -2.24
N GLY A 52 5.02 4.29 -1.49
CA GLY A 52 4.85 4.21 -0.05
C GLY A 52 6.16 4.21 0.76
N LYS A 53 7.33 4.33 0.11
CA LYS A 53 8.61 4.51 0.81
C LYS A 53 8.84 5.97 1.17
N ARG A 54 9.56 6.19 2.27
CA ARG A 54 10.07 7.51 2.64
C ARG A 54 11.18 7.91 1.67
N LYS A 55 11.13 9.15 1.16
CA LYS A 55 12.20 9.72 0.32
C LYS A 55 13.35 10.29 1.15
N SER A 56 13.08 10.69 2.38
CA SER A 56 14.05 11.27 3.29
C SER A 56 14.44 10.29 4.39
N ASN A 57 15.69 10.38 4.83
CA ASN A 57 16.18 9.62 5.98
C ASN A 57 15.45 10.05 7.27
N LEU A 58 15.36 9.11 8.20
CA LEU A 58 14.95 9.39 9.58
C LEU A 58 16.07 10.17 10.27
N TYR A 59 15.73 11.33 10.80
CA TYR A 59 16.62 12.12 11.64
C TYR A 59 16.05 12.15 13.05
N PHE A 60 16.86 11.74 14.02
CA PHE A 60 16.51 11.76 15.43
C PHE A 60 17.38 12.83 16.11
N HIS A 61 16.75 13.87 16.66
CA HIS A 61 17.46 14.82 17.53
C HIS A 61 17.80 14.08 18.83
N HIS A 62 19.09 13.96 19.12
CA HIS A 62 19.59 13.51 20.42
C HIS A 62 19.42 14.61 21.47
#